data_AF-A0A1J5M0K6-F1
#
_entry.id   AF-A0A1J5M0K6-F1
#
_cell.length_a   1.000
_cell.length_b   1.000
_cell.length_c   1.000
_cell.angle_alpha   90.00
_cell.angle_beta   90.00
_cell.angle_gamma   90.00
#
_symmetry.space_group_name_H-M   'P 1'
#
loop_
_entity.id
_entity.type
_entity.pdbx_description
1 polymer ?
#
loop_
_entity_poly.entity_id
_entity_poly.type
_entity_poly.pdbx_seq_one_letter_code
_entity_poly.pdbx_strand_id
1 'polypeptide(L)'
;MQGVIEIPAGERGVIRVFDLDMVPEQARFLREPGALAQVLGIDEINLDHVEIFPVSDLEELGLAGYLTQGCGIPEADVAPDLEALKNLSGHVLLLRSRAFDGAATRLTPASQISLLASYGEQQITWSAPPQASPASSKLYTGPKLSPRAARHASRRIGAALFAVVMSAIVFTLYVLVF
;
A
#
# COMPACT_ATOMS: atom_id res chain seq x y z
N MET A 1 -33.69 11.64 -2.99
CA MET A 1 -32.52 11.41 -3.85
C MET A 1 -31.32 11.41 -2.93
N GLN A 2 -30.88 10.24 -2.48
CA GLN A 2 -29.63 10.16 -1.73
C GLN A 2 -28.48 10.51 -2.68
N GLY A 3 -27.51 11.26 -2.17
CA GLY A 3 -26.49 11.92 -2.97
C GLY A 3 -25.70 10.93 -3.82
N VAL A 4 -25.40 11.35 -5.04
CA VAL A 4 -24.43 10.67 -5.90
C VAL A 4 -23.09 10.62 -5.16
N ILE A 5 -22.48 9.44 -5.07
CA ILE A 5 -21.13 9.29 -4.50
C ILE A 5 -20.16 9.07 -5.66
N GLU A 6 -19.22 9.98 -5.82
CA GLU A 6 -18.18 9.88 -6.84
C GLU A 6 -16.94 9.20 -6.26
N ILE A 7 -16.45 8.17 -6.94
CA ILE A 7 -15.22 7.46 -6.60
C ILE A 7 -14.17 7.85 -7.65
N PRO A 8 -13.07 8.50 -7.24
CA PRO A 8 -12.01 8.89 -8.16
C PRO A 8 -11.26 7.66 -8.71
N ALA A 9 -10.73 7.78 -9.93
CA ALA A 9 -9.87 6.75 -10.50
C ALA A 9 -8.64 6.53 -9.62
N GLY A 10 -8.27 5.27 -9.42
CA GLY A 10 -7.08 4.88 -8.66
C GLY A 10 -7.23 4.92 -7.14
N GLU A 11 -8.43 5.15 -6.60
CA GLU A 11 -8.67 5.15 -5.16
C GLU A 11 -8.26 3.82 -4.51
N ARG A 12 -7.54 3.90 -3.39
CA ARG A 12 -7.08 2.74 -2.63
C ARG A 12 -7.19 3.02 -1.13
N GLY A 13 -7.48 1.97 -0.37
CA GLY A 13 -7.46 2.03 1.09
C GLY A 13 -8.66 2.73 1.72
N VAL A 14 -9.72 3.04 0.96
CA VAL A 14 -10.96 3.58 1.50
C VAL A 14 -11.94 2.44 1.75
N ILE A 15 -12.57 2.47 2.93
CA ILE A 15 -13.62 1.59 3.38
C ILE A 15 -14.86 2.45 3.61
N ARG A 16 -15.93 2.17 2.88
CA ARG A 16 -17.21 2.85 3.01
C ARG A 16 -18.17 1.96 3.77
N VAL A 17 -18.80 2.55 4.79
CA VAL A 17 -19.79 1.88 5.64
C VAL A 17 -21.16 2.37 5.20
N PHE A 18 -22.00 1.43 4.77
CA PHE A 18 -23.37 1.66 4.40
C PHE A 18 -24.30 0.97 5.38
N ASP A 19 -25.33 1.69 5.81
CA ASP A 19 -26.46 1.14 6.51
C ASP A 19 -27.47 0.57 5.50
N LEU A 20 -27.99 -0.63 5.79
CA LEU A 20 -28.97 -1.32 4.97
C LEU A 20 -30.30 -1.37 5.72
N ASP A 21 -31.19 -0.43 5.41
CA ASP A 21 -32.56 -0.39 5.92
C ASP A 21 -33.46 -1.36 5.13
N MET A 22 -33.22 -2.64 5.35
CA MET A 22 -33.93 -3.74 4.69
C MET A 22 -33.97 -5.01 5.53
N VAL A 23 -34.89 -5.91 5.19
CA VAL A 23 -35.02 -7.20 5.88
C VAL A 23 -33.83 -8.12 5.58
N PRO A 24 -33.47 -9.05 6.50
CA PRO A 24 -32.31 -9.94 6.35
C PRO A 24 -32.28 -10.72 5.04
N GLU A 25 -33.44 -11.14 4.54
CA GLU A 25 -33.56 -11.88 3.29
C GLU A 25 -33.13 -11.02 2.08
N GLN A 26 -33.49 -9.73 2.09
CA GLN A 26 -33.08 -8.78 1.06
C GLN A 26 -31.58 -8.48 1.16
N ALA A 27 -31.05 -8.30 2.38
CA ALA A 27 -29.63 -8.09 2.57
C ALA A 27 -28.80 -9.31 2.12
N ARG A 28 -29.30 -10.53 2.31
CA ARG A 28 -28.65 -11.76 1.81
C ARG A 28 -28.70 -11.86 0.30
N PHE A 29 -29.77 -11.42 -0.34
CA PHE A 29 -29.88 -11.38 -1.80
C PHE A 29 -28.82 -10.48 -2.45
N LEU A 30 -28.38 -9.41 -1.77
CA LEU A 30 -27.29 -8.57 -2.27
C LEU A 30 -25.95 -9.31 -2.41
N ARG A 31 -25.77 -10.45 -1.75
CA ARG A 31 -24.56 -11.28 -1.92
C ARG A 31 -24.57 -12.06 -3.23
N GLU A 32 -25.70 -12.11 -3.94
CA GLU A 32 -25.78 -12.77 -5.24
C GLU A 32 -25.02 -11.97 -6.32
N PRO A 33 -24.38 -12.65 -7.29
CA PRO A 33 -23.64 -11.98 -8.35
C PRO A 33 -24.53 -11.02 -9.14
N GLY A 34 -24.10 -9.76 -9.23
CA GLY A 34 -24.79 -8.69 -9.97
C GLY A 34 -25.93 -7.98 -9.22
N ALA A 35 -26.49 -8.56 -8.16
CA ALA A 35 -27.56 -7.93 -7.39
C ALA A 35 -27.08 -6.63 -6.73
N LEU A 36 -25.93 -6.66 -6.07
CA LEU A 36 -25.37 -5.47 -5.43
C LEU A 36 -24.99 -4.38 -6.45
N ALA A 37 -24.46 -4.75 -7.61
CA ALA A 37 -24.09 -3.81 -8.66
C ALA A 37 -25.31 -3.00 -9.13
N GLN A 38 -26.44 -3.67 -9.35
CA GLN A 38 -27.69 -3.01 -9.74
C GLN A 38 -28.21 -2.05 -8.67
N VAL A 39 -28.16 -2.44 -7.39
CA VAL A 39 -28.66 -1.61 -6.29
C VAL A 39 -27.77 -0.40 -6.03
N LEU A 40 -26.46 -0.52 -6.30
CA LEU A 40 -25.51 0.59 -6.26
C LEU A 40 -25.49 1.42 -7.56
N GLY A 41 -26.16 0.96 -8.62
CA GLY A 41 -26.24 1.62 -9.92
C GLY A 41 -24.94 1.57 -10.73
N ILE A 42 -24.18 0.48 -10.62
CA ILE A 42 -22.90 0.27 -11.30
C ILE A 42 -22.95 -1.00 -12.17
N ASP A 43 -22.04 -1.09 -13.13
CA ASP A 43 -21.99 -2.21 -14.08
C ASP A 43 -21.40 -3.48 -13.45
N GLU A 44 -20.28 -3.34 -12.73
CA GLU A 44 -19.54 -4.46 -12.16
C GLU A 44 -19.00 -4.12 -10.77
N ILE A 45 -18.96 -5.13 -9.90
CA ILE A 45 -18.41 -5.03 -8.55
C ILE A 45 -17.77 -6.35 -8.16
N ASN A 46 -16.55 -6.28 -7.63
CA ASN A 46 -15.87 -7.44 -7.09
C ASN A 46 -16.36 -7.74 -5.66
N LEU A 47 -17.14 -8.81 -5.52
CA LEU A 47 -17.74 -9.23 -4.25
C LEU A 47 -16.71 -9.70 -3.21
N ASP A 48 -15.48 -10.05 -3.58
CA ASP A 48 -14.42 -10.43 -2.63
C ASP A 48 -13.94 -9.25 -1.76
N HIS A 49 -14.32 -8.03 -2.16
CA HIS A 49 -14.00 -6.78 -1.49
C HIS A 49 -15.23 -6.10 -0.88
N VAL A 50 -16.32 -6.86 -0.79
CA VAL A 50 -17.62 -6.45 -0.25
C VAL A 50 -17.94 -7.37 0.93
N GLU A 51 -18.35 -6.78 2.05
CA GLU A 51 -18.81 -7.55 3.20
C GLU A 51 -20.19 -7.06 3.62
N ILE A 52 -21.14 -7.98 3.69
CA ILE A 52 -22.51 -7.70 4.13
C ILE A 52 -22.79 -8.60 5.31
N PHE A 53 -23.07 -8.06 6.49
CA PHE A 53 -23.36 -8.85 7.68
C PHE A 53 -24.26 -8.07 8.65
N PRO A 54 -25.03 -8.75 9.51
CA PRO A 54 -25.80 -8.08 10.54
C PRO A 54 -24.88 -7.59 11.67
N VAL A 55 -25.17 -6.42 12.22
CA VAL A 55 -24.40 -5.83 13.34
C VAL A 55 -24.43 -6.75 14.57
N SER A 56 -25.48 -7.56 14.73
CA SER A 56 -25.60 -8.55 15.80
C SER A 56 -24.46 -9.58 15.81
N ASP A 57 -23.86 -9.90 14.66
CA ASP A 57 -22.76 -10.88 14.57
C ASP A 57 -21.47 -10.37 15.22
N LEU A 58 -21.38 -9.06 15.49
CA LEU A 58 -20.22 -8.46 16.16
C LEU A 58 -20.32 -8.46 17.69
N GLU A 59 -21.46 -8.88 18.25
CA GLU A 59 -21.69 -9.06 19.69
C GLU A 59 -21.10 -7.93 20.56
N GLU A 60 -20.18 -8.24 21.48
CA GLU A 60 -19.52 -7.29 22.39
C GLU A 60 -18.49 -6.38 21.71
N LEU A 61 -17.97 -6.78 20.53
CA LEU A 61 -16.98 -5.99 19.79
C LEU A 61 -17.63 -4.76 19.15
N GLY A 62 -18.83 -4.94 18.61
CA GLY A 62 -19.57 -3.91 17.88
C GLY A 62 -18.87 -3.44 16.59
N LEU A 63 -19.57 -2.60 15.82
CA LEU A 63 -19.07 -2.15 14.51
C LEU A 63 -17.81 -1.28 14.62
N ALA A 64 -17.73 -0.41 15.63
CA ALA A 64 -16.55 0.41 15.87
C ALA A 64 -15.30 -0.43 16.21
N GLY A 65 -15.46 -1.46 17.05
CA GLY A 65 -14.38 -2.40 17.37
C GLY A 65 -13.94 -3.18 16.14
N TYR A 66 -14.88 -3.59 15.30
CA TYR A 66 -14.56 -4.27 14.04
C TYR A 66 -13.78 -3.38 13.06
N LEU A 67 -14.18 -2.12 12.90
CA LEU A 67 -13.48 -1.17 12.02
C LEU A 67 -12.05 -0.87 12.51
N THR A 68 -11.87 -0.69 13.82
CA THR A 68 -10.57 -0.36 14.40
C THR A 68 -9.64 -1.57 14.47
N GLN A 69 -10.13 -2.71 15.00
CA GLN A 69 -9.31 -3.89 15.25
C GLN A 69 -9.25 -4.83 14.05
N GLY A 70 -10.35 -4.98 13.31
CA GLY A 70 -10.46 -5.88 12.16
C GLY A 70 -9.99 -5.22 10.86
N CYS A 71 -10.43 -3.99 10.59
CA CYS A 71 -10.03 -3.26 9.38
C CYS A 71 -8.78 -2.39 9.56
N GLY A 72 -8.29 -2.21 10.79
CA GLY A 72 -7.09 -1.42 11.09
C GLY A 72 -7.29 0.10 10.92
N ILE A 73 -8.52 0.60 11.03
CA ILE A 73 -8.81 2.04 10.94
C ILE A 73 -8.36 2.72 12.24
N PRO A 74 -7.68 3.88 12.18
CA PRO A 74 -7.30 4.62 13.38
C PRO A 74 -8.52 4.98 14.25
N GLU A 75 -8.42 4.76 15.55
CA GLU A 75 -9.51 5.08 16.49
C GLU A 75 -9.91 6.56 16.44
N ALA A 76 -8.97 7.45 16.18
CA ALA A 76 -9.21 8.88 16.01
C ALA A 76 -10.17 9.20 14.85
N ASP A 77 -10.16 8.40 13.78
CA ASP A 77 -11.02 8.59 12.62
C ASP A 77 -12.44 8.03 12.87
N VAL A 78 -12.56 7.01 13.74
CA VAL A 78 -13.83 6.37 14.10
C VAL A 78 -14.54 7.10 15.25
N ALA A 79 -13.78 7.75 16.14
CA ALA A 79 -14.27 8.49 17.29
C ALA A 79 -15.48 9.43 17.04
N PRO A 80 -15.52 10.26 15.98
CA PRO A 80 -16.64 11.17 15.75
C PRO A 80 -17.93 10.45 15.36
N ASP A 81 -17.84 9.27 14.77
CA ASP A 81 -18.99 8.49 14.29
C ASP A 81 -19.44 7.41 15.27
N LEU A 82 -18.81 7.29 16.45
CA LEU A 82 -19.08 6.21 17.41
C LEU A 82 -20.56 6.09 17.79
N GLU A 83 -21.23 7.20 18.05
CA GLU A 83 -22.65 7.19 18.40
C GLU A 83 -23.52 6.72 17.23
N ALA A 84 -23.17 7.12 16.00
CA ALA A 84 -23.89 6.70 14.81
C ALA A 84 -23.69 5.20 14.54
N LEU A 85 -22.45 4.71 14.67
CA LEU A 85 -22.10 3.30 14.54
C LEU A 85 -22.75 2.42 15.62
N LYS A 86 -22.92 2.94 16.84
CA LYS A 86 -23.63 2.23 17.94
C LYS A 86 -25.13 2.17 17.75
N ASN A 87 -25.72 3.20 17.14
CA ASN A 87 -27.15 3.27 16.89
C ASN A 87 -27.58 2.46 15.66
N LEU A 88 -26.63 1.98 14.86
CA LEU A 88 -26.94 1.08 13.76
C LEU A 88 -27.52 -0.23 14.27
N SER A 89 -28.68 -0.57 13.73
CA SER A 89 -29.37 -1.83 14.00
C SER A 89 -29.77 -2.45 12.67
N GLY A 90 -29.52 -3.74 12.49
CA GLY A 90 -29.79 -4.44 11.23
C GLY A 90 -28.52 -4.86 10.49
N HIS A 91 -28.50 -4.66 9.17
CA HIS A 91 -27.41 -5.10 8.29
C HIS A 91 -26.54 -3.93 7.87
N VAL A 92 -25.25 -4.21 7.76
CA VAL A 92 -24.25 -3.25 7.30
C VAL A 92 -23.56 -3.81 6.08
N LEU A 93 -23.27 -2.92 5.14
CA LEU A 93 -22.46 -3.17 3.97
C LEU A 93 -21.14 -2.40 4.11
N LEU A 94 -20.03 -3.13 4.15
CA LEU A 94 -18.69 -2.60 4.03
C LEU A 94 -18.20 -2.76 2.60
N LEU A 95 -17.82 -1.65 1.99
CA LEU A 95 -17.38 -1.57 0.61
C LEU A 95 -15.98 -0.99 0.53
N ARG A 96 -15.01 -1.80 0.12
CA ARG A 96 -13.62 -1.38 -0.04
C ARG A 96 -13.39 -0.82 -1.45
N SER A 97 -12.53 0.20 -1.61
CA SER A 97 -12.24 0.78 -2.94
C SER A 97 -11.76 -0.23 -3.98
N ARG A 98 -11.13 -1.33 -3.52
CA ARG A 98 -10.69 -2.42 -4.40
C ARG A 98 -11.84 -3.15 -5.10
N ALA A 99 -13.07 -3.03 -4.61
CA ALA A 99 -14.25 -3.60 -5.26
C ALA A 99 -14.49 -3.03 -6.67
N PHE A 100 -13.88 -1.89 -7.01
CA PHE A 100 -14.01 -1.21 -8.30
C PHE A 100 -12.77 -1.33 -9.20
N ASP A 101 -11.76 -2.12 -8.80
CA ASP A 101 -10.47 -2.28 -9.53
C ASP A 101 -9.76 -0.96 -9.91
N GLY A 102 -10.03 0.12 -9.16
CA GLY A 102 -9.46 1.44 -9.41
C GLY A 102 -10.11 2.22 -10.57
N ALA A 103 -11.25 1.77 -11.10
CA ALA A 103 -12.05 2.54 -12.04
C ALA A 103 -12.66 3.78 -11.37
N ALA A 104 -12.83 4.86 -12.14
CA ALA A 104 -13.66 5.98 -11.71
C ALA A 104 -15.12 5.55 -11.78
N THR A 105 -15.81 5.55 -10.64
CA THR A 105 -17.14 4.96 -10.51
C THR A 105 -18.10 5.93 -9.84
N ARG A 106 -19.33 5.99 -10.36
CA ARG A 106 -20.40 6.79 -9.79
C ARG A 106 -21.39 5.85 -9.12
N LEU A 107 -21.51 5.92 -7.79
CA LEU A 107 -22.53 5.16 -7.07
C LEU A 107 -23.83 5.98 -7.00
N THR A 108 -24.92 5.31 -7.33
CA THR A 108 -26.29 5.80 -7.13
C THR A 108 -27.05 4.78 -6.28
N PRO A 109 -26.77 4.72 -4.96
CA PRO A 109 -27.40 3.76 -4.09
C PRO A 109 -28.93 3.96 -4.03
N ALA A 110 -29.66 2.84 -3.95
CA ALA A 110 -31.10 2.84 -3.70
C ALA A 110 -31.44 3.51 -2.36
N SER A 111 -32.69 3.93 -2.17
CA SER A 111 -33.13 4.66 -0.97
C SER A 111 -32.98 3.89 0.34
N GLN A 112 -32.83 2.56 0.28
CA GLN A 112 -32.63 1.66 1.41
C GLN A 112 -31.15 1.50 1.81
N ILE A 113 -30.22 2.05 1.03
CA ILE A 113 -28.78 1.99 1.28
C ILE A 113 -28.27 3.40 1.53
N SER A 114 -28.00 3.72 2.79
CA SER A 114 -27.45 5.03 3.16
C SER A 114 -25.98 4.93 3.51
N LEU A 115 -25.16 5.81 2.91
CA LEU A 115 -23.77 5.96 3.32
C LEU A 115 -23.73 6.57 4.72
N LEU A 116 -23.14 5.84 5.67
CA LEU A 116 -22.93 6.32 7.02
C LEU A 116 -21.60 7.07 7.12
N ALA A 117 -20.52 6.40 6.74
CA ALA A 117 -19.16 6.93 6.89
C ALA A 117 -18.22 6.38 5.81
N SER A 118 -17.12 7.09 5.59
CA SER A 118 -16.05 6.68 4.70
C SER A 118 -14.72 6.88 5.40
N TYR A 119 -14.00 5.79 5.63
CA TYR A 119 -12.72 5.79 6.34
C TYR A 119 -11.59 5.45 5.36
N GLY A 120 -10.47 6.14 5.45
CA GLY A 120 -9.30 5.82 4.64
C GLY A 120 -8.48 7.05 4.29
N GLU A 121 -7.25 6.77 3.87
CA GLU A 121 -6.30 7.82 3.50
C GLU A 121 -6.70 8.39 2.13
N GLN A 122 -7.04 9.69 2.08
CA GLN A 122 -7.11 10.40 0.80
C GLN A 122 -5.76 10.23 0.11
N GLN A 123 -5.76 9.79 -1.15
CA GLN A 123 -4.53 9.65 -1.91
C GLN A 123 -3.75 10.95 -1.88
N ILE A 124 -2.58 10.90 -1.24
CA ILE A 124 -1.57 11.90 -1.44
C ILE A 124 -1.20 11.78 -2.91
N THR A 125 -1.61 12.77 -3.71
CA THR A 125 -1.14 12.88 -5.10
C THR A 125 0.34 13.20 -5.05
N TRP A 126 1.15 12.17 -4.86
CA TRP A 126 2.60 12.28 -4.82
C TRP A 126 3.09 12.51 -6.24
N SER A 127 3.14 13.78 -6.64
CA SER A 127 3.85 14.20 -7.84
C SER A 127 5.27 14.55 -7.42
N ALA A 128 6.20 13.59 -7.55
CA ALA A 128 7.60 13.91 -7.53
C ALA A 128 8.03 14.35 -8.93
N PRO A 129 8.70 15.50 -9.10
CA PRO A 129 9.36 15.80 -10.36
C PRO A 129 10.37 14.69 -10.67
N PRO A 130 10.53 14.29 -11.94
CA PRO A 130 11.51 13.29 -12.32
C PRO A 130 12.89 13.66 -11.75
N GLN A 131 13.48 12.77 -10.95
CA GLN A 131 14.79 13.03 -10.37
C GLN A 131 15.81 13.15 -11.51
N ALA A 132 16.56 14.26 -11.54
CA ALA A 132 17.65 14.41 -12.48
C ALA A 132 18.66 13.27 -12.27
N SER A 133 19.01 12.55 -13.34
CA SER A 133 19.98 11.45 -13.27
C SER A 133 21.32 11.98 -12.73
N PRO A 134 21.74 11.62 -11.50
CA PRO A 134 22.96 12.17 -10.92
C PRO A 134 24.18 11.70 -11.73
N ALA A 135 25.26 12.49 -11.73
CA ALA A 135 26.48 12.14 -12.48
C ALA A 135 27.06 10.76 -12.08
N SER A 136 26.79 10.30 -10.86
CA SER A 136 27.14 8.96 -10.36
C SER A 136 26.35 7.82 -11.01
N SER A 137 25.18 8.09 -11.58
CA SER A 137 24.35 7.10 -12.29
C SER A 137 24.76 6.90 -13.75
N LYS A 138 25.67 7.73 -14.27
CA LYS A 138 26.19 7.58 -15.64
C LYS A 138 27.12 6.37 -15.70
N LEU A 139 26.84 5.42 -16.58
CA LEU A 139 27.75 4.31 -16.85
C LEU A 139 29.10 4.85 -17.34
N TYR A 140 30.21 4.19 -16.93
CA TYR A 140 31.58 4.46 -17.36
C TYR A 140 32.22 5.80 -16.92
N THR A 141 31.76 6.45 -15.85
CA THR A 141 32.34 7.69 -15.29
C THR A 141 33.51 7.49 -14.31
N GLY A 142 33.87 6.25 -14.00
CA GLY A 142 35.07 5.98 -13.18
C GLY A 142 36.34 6.52 -13.86
N PRO A 143 37.31 7.08 -13.10
CA PRO A 143 38.55 7.59 -13.67
C PRO A 143 39.32 6.44 -14.35
N LYS A 144 39.35 6.44 -15.69
CA LYS A 144 40.17 5.49 -16.45
C LYS A 144 41.62 5.97 -16.38
N LEU A 145 42.49 5.23 -15.68
CA LEU A 145 43.94 5.46 -15.80
C LEU A 145 44.34 5.24 -17.26
N SER A 146 45.21 6.11 -17.77
CA SER A 146 45.81 5.89 -19.08
C SER A 146 46.59 4.56 -19.07
N PRO A 147 46.69 3.84 -20.21
CA PRO A 147 47.41 2.57 -20.28
C PRO A 147 48.87 2.67 -19.79
N ARG A 148 49.50 3.84 -19.94
CA ARG A 148 50.85 4.11 -19.43
C ARG A 148 50.89 4.25 -17.91
N ALA A 149 49.94 5.00 -17.33
CA ALA A 149 49.87 5.20 -15.88
C ALA A 149 49.52 3.90 -15.15
N ALA A 150 48.61 3.09 -15.70
CA ALA A 150 48.27 1.78 -15.15
C ALA A 150 49.50 0.84 -15.11
N ARG A 151 50.25 0.75 -16.21
CA ARG A 151 51.49 -0.06 -16.27
C ARG A 151 52.55 0.42 -15.26
N HIS A 152 52.71 1.73 -15.12
CA HIS A 152 53.66 2.30 -14.17
C HIS A 152 53.27 1.98 -12.71
N ALA A 153 51.99 2.08 -12.37
CA ALA A 153 51.48 1.71 -11.06
C ALA A 153 51.70 0.23 -10.75
N SER A 154 51.38 -0.68 -11.68
CA SER A 154 51.60 -2.12 -11.49
C SER A 154 53.08 -2.48 -11.32
N ARG A 155 53.98 -1.85 -12.09
CA ARG A 155 55.43 -2.07 -11.96
C ARG A 155 55.98 -1.60 -10.62
N ARG A 156 55.49 -0.47 -10.10
CA ARG A 156 55.90 0.03 -8.79
C ARG A 156 55.49 -0.90 -7.66
N ILE A 157 54.27 -1.43 -7.71
CA ILE A 157 53.79 -2.40 -6.72
C ILE A 157 54.62 -3.69 -6.78
N GLY A 158 54.87 -4.22 -7.99
CA GLY A 158 55.71 -5.41 -8.17
C GLY A 158 57.16 -5.21 -7.70
N ALA A 159 57.76 -4.07 -8.02
CA ALA A 159 59.12 -3.75 -7.58
C ALA A 159 59.23 -3.57 -6.06
N ALA A 160 58.24 -2.94 -5.43
CA ALA A 160 58.21 -2.78 -3.98
C ALA A 160 58.06 -4.14 -3.28
N LEU A 161 57.15 -5.00 -3.74
CA LEU A 161 56.98 -6.35 -3.19
C LEU A 161 58.26 -7.18 -3.36
N PHE A 162 58.88 -7.14 -4.54
CA PHE A 162 60.14 -7.84 -4.79
C PHE A 162 61.26 -7.36 -3.86
N ALA A 163 61.41 -6.04 -3.69
CA ALA A 163 62.42 -5.46 -2.81
C ALA A 163 62.23 -5.92 -1.35
N VAL A 164 60.98 -5.92 -0.85
CA VAL A 164 60.66 -6.39 0.51
C VAL A 164 60.99 -7.87 0.69
N VAL A 165 60.64 -8.71 -0.28
CA VAL A 165 60.92 -10.16 -0.22
C VAL A 165 62.42 -10.43 -0.28
N MET A 166 63.14 -9.75 -1.19
CA MET A 166 64.59 -9.89 -1.28
C MET A 166 65.31 -9.40 -0.02
N SER A 167 64.87 -8.27 0.55
CA SER A 167 65.46 -7.79 1.80
C SER A 167 65.22 -8.76 2.96
N ALA A 168 64.03 -9.37 3.03
CA ALA A 168 63.72 -10.37 4.03
C ALA A 168 64.62 -11.60 3.88
N ILE A 169 64.82 -12.10 2.64
CA ILE A 169 65.72 -13.24 2.38
C ILE A 169 67.17 -12.91 2.77
N VAL A 170 67.69 -11.75 2.37
CA VAL A 170 69.06 -11.33 2.72
C VAL A 170 69.21 -11.20 4.23
N PHE A 171 68.21 -10.65 4.91
CA PHE A 171 68.20 -10.54 6.37
C PHE A 171 68.18 -11.91 7.06
N THR A 172 67.36 -12.85 6.58
CA THR A 172 67.33 -14.22 7.10
C THR A 172 68.66 -14.94 6.89
N LEU A 173 69.28 -14.81 5.72
CA LEU A 173 70.59 -15.39 5.45
C LEU A 173 71.67 -14.78 6.35
N TYR A 174 71.64 -13.46 6.58
CA TYR A 174 72.56 -12.79 7.48
C TYR A 174 72.47 -13.33 8.90
N VAL A 175 71.26 -13.47 9.46
CA VAL A 175 71.01 -14.03 10.81
C VAL A 175 71.39 -15.51 10.93
N LEU A 176 71.42 -16.26 9.81
CA LEU A 176 71.80 -17.68 9.81
C LEU A 176 73.32 -17.87 9.74
N VAL A 177 74.03 -16.94 9.07
CA VAL A 177 75.48 -17.00 8.87
C VAL A 177 76.27 -16.33 10.01
N PHE A 178 75.73 -15.26 10.59
CA PHE A 178 76.32 -14.50 11.71
C PHE A 178 75.51 -14.68 12.98
#